data_AF-A0A223KSZ6-F1
#
_entry.id   AF-A0A223KSZ6-F1
#
_cell.length_a   1.000
_cell.length_b   1.000
_cell.length_c   1.000
_cell.angle_alpha   90.00
_cell.angle_beta   90.00
_cell.angle_gamma   90.00
#
_symmetry.space_group_name_H-M   'P 1'
#
loop_
_entity.id
_entity.type
_entity.pdbx_description
1 polymer ?
#
loop_
_entity_poly.entity_id
_entity_poly.type
_entity_poly.pdbx_seq_one_letter_code
_entity_poly.pdbx_strand_id
1 'polypeptide(L)'
;MLDLTSLVLGSLLVVLVAFIISRFIQDRMKVIVITFVFIVGLFMLANLLAYTSFTKYASKYINEETTINNVTITVNDLDDRGMRLDSTSITIEDEKVIDKLLQDFSQVKLKKDLNTTGWERRYNVMFSVTNPASDGKYVVTGSYSFNVDEKYLNDHKIINSTNHLSTIEEIIGYEDL
;
A
#
# COMPACT_ATOMS: atom_id res chain seq x y z
N MET A 1 0.13 -11.46 7.71
CA MET A 1 0.15 -11.91 9.11
C MET A 1 1.37 -12.81 9.25
N LEU A 2 2.18 -12.63 10.29
CA LEU A 2 3.19 -13.65 10.63
C LEU A 2 2.45 -14.87 11.15
N ASP A 3 2.71 -16.04 10.59
CA ASP A 3 2.14 -17.31 11.07
C ASP A 3 2.67 -17.64 12.47
N LEU A 4 1.85 -18.27 13.32
CA LEU A 4 2.19 -18.66 14.69
C LEU A 4 3.46 -19.51 14.72
N THR A 5 3.63 -20.38 13.72
CA THR A 5 4.83 -21.21 13.51
C THR A 5 6.10 -20.36 13.34
N SER A 6 6.02 -19.29 12.56
CA SER A 6 7.12 -18.36 12.30
C SER A 6 7.49 -17.57 13.57
N LEU A 7 6.49 -17.26 14.39
CA LEU A 7 6.67 -16.54 15.66
C LEU A 7 7.33 -17.42 16.73
N VAL A 8 6.94 -18.71 16.81
CA VAL A 8 7.57 -19.71 17.69
C VAL A 8 9.01 -20.01 17.24
N LEU A 9 9.26 -20.21 15.94
CA LEU A 9 10.62 -20.44 15.43
C LEU A 9 11.53 -19.23 15.66
N GLY A 10 11.04 -18.02 15.41
CA GLY A 10 11.80 -16.79 15.64
C GLY A 10 12.16 -16.59 17.11
N SER A 11 11.21 -16.81 18.03
CA SER A 11 11.45 -16.69 19.47
C SER A 11 12.44 -17.73 19.99
N LEU A 12 12.36 -18.98 19.52
CA LEU A 12 13.30 -20.04 19.88
C LEU A 12 14.74 -19.69 19.46
N LEU A 13 14.90 -19.10 18.26
CA LEU A 13 16.19 -18.67 17.72
C LEU A 13 16.80 -17.54 18.56
N VAL A 14 15.98 -16.57 18.99
CA VAL A 14 16.43 -15.46 19.85
C VAL A 14 16.90 -15.98 21.21
N VAL A 15 16.16 -16.91 21.82
CA VAL A 15 16.56 -17.53 23.10
C VAL A 15 17.87 -18.31 22.96
N LEU A 16 18.03 -19.06 21.86
CA LEU A 16 19.26 -19.81 21.58
C LEU A 16 20.47 -18.89 21.43
N VAL A 17 20.34 -17.80 20.67
CA VAL A 17 21.41 -16.81 20.48
C VAL A 17 21.75 -16.11 21.79
N ALA A 18 20.74 -15.68 22.56
CA ALA A 18 20.95 -15.08 23.88
C ALA A 18 21.66 -16.05 24.84
N PHE A 19 21.28 -17.33 24.82
CA PHE A 19 21.92 -18.38 25.63
C PHE A 19 23.40 -18.57 25.24
N ILE A 20 23.71 -18.63 23.95
CA ILE A 20 25.11 -18.73 23.47
C ILE A 20 25.91 -17.49 23.87
N ILE A 21 25.38 -16.27 23.66
CA ILE A 21 26.05 -15.02 24.03
C ILE A 21 26.25 -14.91 25.54
N SER A 22 25.29 -15.38 26.35
CA SER A 22 25.41 -15.38 27.82
C SER A 22 26.57 -16.22 28.34
N ARG A 23 27.03 -17.20 27.55
CA ARG A 23 28.20 -18.02 27.90
C ARG A 23 29.52 -17.26 27.73
N PHE A 24 29.55 -16.25 26.86
CA PHE A 24 30.75 -15.45 26.57
C PHE A 24 30.80 -14.12 27.31
N ILE A 25 29.64 -13.59 27.73
CA ILE A 25 29.53 -12.31 28.44
C ILE A 25 29.09 -12.56 29.89
N GLN A 26 30.00 -12.36 30.85
CA GLN A 26 29.70 -12.54 32.28
C GLN A 26 28.64 -11.57 32.81
N ASP A 27 28.54 -10.37 32.22
CA ASP A 27 27.60 -9.34 32.65
C ASP A 27 26.22 -9.57 32.01
N ARG A 28 25.30 -10.13 32.80
CA ARG A 28 23.93 -10.43 32.38
C ARG A 28 23.17 -9.19 31.90
N MET A 29 23.47 -7.99 32.41
CA MET A 29 22.81 -6.76 31.97
C MET A 29 23.22 -6.39 30.54
N LYS A 30 24.49 -6.58 30.18
CA LYS A 30 24.96 -6.34 28.80
C LYS A 30 24.30 -7.29 27.81
N VAL A 31 24.12 -8.56 28.18
CA VAL A 31 23.41 -9.54 27.33
C VAL A 31 21.96 -9.12 27.08
N ILE A 32 21.25 -8.66 28.12
CA ILE A 32 19.88 -8.17 27.99
C ILE A 32 19.80 -6.95 27.05
N VAL A 33 20.68 -5.96 27.25
CA VAL A 33 20.70 -4.75 26.41
C VAL A 33 20.99 -5.08 24.94
N ILE A 34 22.01 -5.91 24.68
CA ILE A 34 22.35 -6.36 23.32
C ILE A 34 21.16 -7.08 22.68
N THR A 35 20.53 -8.00 23.42
CA THR A 35 19.37 -8.76 22.93
C THR A 35 18.21 -7.82 22.61
N PHE A 36 17.93 -6.84 23.46
CA PHE A 36 16.87 -5.85 23.23
C PHE A 36 17.14 -5.00 21.98
N VAL A 37 18.36 -4.48 21.83
CA VAL A 37 18.78 -3.73 20.62
C VAL A 37 18.60 -4.59 19.37
N PHE A 38 18.95 -5.87 19.44
CA PHE A 38 18.80 -6.80 18.32
C PHE A 38 17.33 -7.05 17.97
N ILE A 39 16.46 -7.24 18.96
CA ILE A 39 15.01 -7.42 18.75
C ILE A 39 14.41 -6.16 18.11
N VAL A 40 14.75 -4.97 18.61
CA VAL A 40 14.28 -3.70 18.03
C VAL A 40 14.78 -3.54 16.59
N GLY A 41 16.05 -3.86 16.34
CA GLY A 41 16.64 -3.82 15.00
C GLY A 41 15.96 -4.78 14.02
N LEU A 42 15.72 -6.02 14.44
CA LEU A 42 14.99 -7.01 13.63
C LEU A 42 13.55 -6.58 13.37
N PHE A 43 12.87 -6.00 14.35
CA PHE A 43 11.51 -5.48 14.20
C PHE A 43 11.47 -4.33 13.18
N MET A 44 12.43 -3.40 13.24
CA MET A 44 12.55 -2.34 12.24
C MET A 44 12.83 -2.89 10.84
N LEU A 45 13.74 -3.87 10.71
CA LEU A 45 14.05 -4.53 9.44
C LEU A 45 12.84 -5.26 8.85
N ALA A 46 12.08 -5.98 9.69
CA ALA A 46 10.88 -6.69 9.26
C ALA A 46 9.81 -5.72 8.72
N ASN A 47 9.61 -4.58 9.38
CA ASN A 47 8.71 -3.53 8.89
C ASN A 47 9.20 -2.90 7.58
N LEU A 48 10.51 -2.76 7.39
CA LEU A 48 11.10 -2.19 6.17
C LEU A 48 11.07 -3.16 4.98
N LEU A 49 11.06 -4.47 5.26
CA LEU A 49 10.89 -5.54 4.28
C LEU A 49 9.41 -5.93 4.06
N ALA A 50 8.47 -5.32 4.78
CA ALA A 50 7.07 -5.68 4.66
C ALA A 50 6.54 -5.31 3.26
N TYR A 51 6.07 -6.33 2.55
CA TYR A 51 5.37 -6.19 1.28
C TYR A 51 3.86 -6.31 1.52
N THR A 52 3.07 -5.54 0.77
CA THR A 52 1.60 -5.64 0.79
C THR A 52 1.05 -5.73 -0.63
N SER A 53 -0.14 -6.28 -0.82
CA SER A 53 -0.87 -6.14 -2.08
C SER A 53 -1.70 -4.85 -2.06
N PHE A 54 -2.10 -4.36 -3.24
CA PHE A 54 -3.07 -3.27 -3.34
C PHE A 54 -4.37 -3.62 -2.62
N THR A 55 -4.94 -4.81 -2.82
CA THR A 55 -6.19 -5.24 -2.16
C THR A 55 -6.11 -5.09 -0.65
N LYS A 56 -4.98 -5.48 -0.04
CA LYS A 56 -4.78 -5.34 1.41
C LYS A 56 -4.50 -3.90 1.83
N TYR A 57 -3.88 -3.09 0.98
CA TYR A 57 -3.65 -1.68 1.22
C TYR A 57 -4.97 -0.88 1.17
N ALA A 58 -5.80 -1.17 0.16
CA ALA A 58 -7.07 -0.53 -0.10
C ALA A 58 -8.21 -1.05 0.79
N SER A 59 -8.10 -2.26 1.36
CA SER A 59 -9.18 -2.88 2.17
C SER A 59 -9.62 -2.07 3.38
N LYS A 60 -8.79 -1.12 3.84
CA LYS A 60 -9.17 -0.17 4.89
C LYS A 60 -10.27 0.80 4.44
N TYR A 61 -10.41 1.00 3.13
CA TYR A 61 -11.22 2.02 2.49
C TYR A 61 -12.28 1.45 1.55
N ILE A 62 -11.91 0.37 0.84
CA ILE A 62 -12.73 -0.33 -0.15
C ILE A 62 -12.65 -1.83 0.18
N ASN A 63 -13.75 -2.37 0.70
CA ASN A 63 -13.88 -3.79 1.08
C ASN A 63 -15.14 -4.40 0.46
N GLU A 64 -15.43 -5.66 0.77
CA GLU A 64 -16.56 -6.42 0.19
C GLU A 64 -17.93 -5.83 0.52
N GLU A 65 -18.05 -5.04 1.58
CA GLU A 65 -19.28 -4.35 1.99
C GLU A 65 -19.37 -2.92 1.41
N THR A 66 -18.32 -2.45 0.73
CA THR A 66 -18.25 -1.13 0.14
C THR A 66 -18.95 -1.09 -1.22
N THR A 67 -19.87 -0.15 -1.40
CA THR A 67 -20.40 0.19 -2.74
C THR A 67 -19.57 1.32 -3.34
N ILE A 68 -19.02 1.12 -4.53
CA ILE A 68 -18.32 2.18 -5.27
C ILE A 68 -19.35 2.88 -6.15
N ASN A 69 -19.57 4.17 -5.93
CA ASN A 69 -20.56 4.95 -6.67
C ASN A 69 -19.99 5.42 -8.02
N ASN A 70 -18.76 5.91 -7.99
CA ASN A 70 -18.03 6.37 -9.17
C ASN A 70 -16.53 6.43 -8.90
N VAL A 71 -15.77 6.55 -9.99
CA VAL A 71 -14.33 6.75 -9.97
C VAL A 71 -13.98 7.97 -10.80
N THR A 72 -13.29 8.94 -10.19
CA THR A 72 -12.69 10.06 -10.90
C THR A 72 -11.21 9.78 -11.13
N ILE A 73 -10.78 9.80 -12.39
CA ILE A 73 -9.37 9.70 -12.78
C ILE A 73 -8.92 11.09 -13.20
N THR A 74 -7.90 11.61 -12.52
CA THR A 74 -7.25 12.86 -12.87
C THR A 74 -5.88 12.57 -13.46
N VAL A 75 -5.63 13.04 -14.68
CA VAL A 75 -4.34 13.03 -15.35
C VAL A 75 -3.63 14.33 -15.00
N ASN A 76 -2.47 14.24 -14.35
CA ASN A 76 -1.66 15.39 -13.99
C ASN A 76 -0.57 15.58 -15.05
N ASP A 77 -0.49 16.78 -15.61
CA ASP A 77 0.68 17.23 -16.37
C ASP A 77 1.75 17.69 -15.38
N LEU A 78 2.94 17.10 -15.45
CA LEU A 78 4.03 17.29 -14.49
C LEU A 78 5.24 17.92 -15.19
N ASP A 79 5.86 18.92 -14.56
CA ASP A 79 7.15 19.47 -15.02
C ASP A 79 8.31 18.47 -14.81
N ASP A 80 9.50 18.81 -15.32
CA ASP A 80 10.71 17.99 -15.15
C ASP A 80 11.11 17.73 -13.69
N ARG A 81 10.58 18.51 -12.75
CA ARG A 81 10.82 18.37 -11.31
C ARG A 81 9.70 17.59 -10.62
N GLY A 82 8.71 17.10 -11.37
CA GLY A 82 7.56 16.37 -10.88
C GLY A 82 6.49 17.24 -10.24
N MET A 83 6.50 18.56 -10.48
CA MET A 83 5.47 19.48 -10.00
C MET A 83 4.31 19.58 -11.00
N ARG A 84 3.08 19.52 -10.51
CA ARG A 84 1.88 19.64 -11.33
C ARG A 84 1.74 21.03 -11.96
N LEU A 85 1.68 21.06 -13.28
CA LEU A 85 1.43 22.25 -14.10
C LEU A 85 -0.06 22.41 -14.38
N ASP A 86 -0.71 21.32 -14.78
CA ASP A 86 -2.13 21.27 -15.12
C ASP A 86 -2.72 19.89 -14.81
N SER A 87 -4.04 19.75 -14.86
CA SER A 87 -4.70 18.46 -14.73
C SER A 87 -6.07 18.41 -15.41
N THR A 88 -6.35 17.28 -16.06
CA THR A 88 -7.67 16.97 -16.62
C THR A 88 -8.28 15.79 -15.87
N SER A 89 -9.60 15.79 -15.65
CA SER A 89 -10.28 14.73 -14.91
C SER A 89 -11.47 14.16 -15.67
N ILE A 90 -11.60 12.84 -15.66
CA ILE A 90 -12.76 12.09 -16.15
C ILE A 90 -13.44 11.38 -14.97
N THR A 91 -14.78 11.38 -14.94
CA THR A 91 -15.56 10.62 -13.95
C THR A 91 -16.27 9.46 -14.64
N ILE A 92 -16.11 8.27 -14.07
CA ILE A 92 -16.62 7.01 -14.57
C ILE A 92 -17.65 6.47 -13.59
N GLU A 93 -18.83 6.14 -14.10
CA GLU A 93 -19.93 5.52 -13.35
C GLU A 93 -20.24 4.09 -13.85
N ASP A 94 -19.59 3.65 -14.95
CA ASP A 94 -19.76 2.31 -15.50
C ASP A 94 -19.08 1.26 -14.61
N GLU A 95 -19.89 0.44 -13.95
CA GLU A 95 -19.46 -0.64 -13.05
C GLU A 95 -18.46 -1.60 -13.71
N LYS A 96 -18.62 -1.93 -15.00
CA LYS A 96 -17.69 -2.84 -15.70
C LYS A 96 -16.31 -2.22 -15.86
N VAL A 97 -16.25 -0.92 -16.11
CA VAL A 97 -15.00 -0.19 -16.25
C VAL A 97 -14.31 -0.07 -14.88
N ILE A 98 -15.10 0.20 -13.82
CA ILE A 98 -14.61 0.25 -12.44
C ILE A 98 -14.06 -1.12 -12.01
N ASP A 99 -14.76 -2.21 -12.29
CA ASP A 99 -14.32 -3.56 -11.97
C ASP A 99 -13.01 -3.93 -12.68
N LYS A 100 -12.88 -3.56 -13.95
CA LYS A 100 -11.65 -3.77 -14.72
C LYS A 100 -10.47 -2.97 -14.12
N LEU A 101 -10.71 -1.73 -13.72
CA LEU A 101 -9.72 -0.90 -13.04
C LEU A 101 -9.26 -1.52 -11.71
N LEU A 102 -10.19 -2.02 -10.89
CA LEU A 102 -9.86 -2.71 -9.65
C LEU A 102 -9.10 -4.02 -9.90
N GLN A 103 -9.44 -4.74 -10.96
CA GLN A 103 -8.74 -5.95 -11.38
C GLN A 103 -7.28 -5.65 -11.74
N ASP A 104 -7.02 -4.59 -12.52
CA ASP A 104 -5.67 -4.13 -12.87
C ASP A 104 -4.85 -3.83 -11.61
N PHE A 105 -5.45 -3.15 -10.62
CA PHE A 105 -4.78 -2.83 -9.36
C PHE A 105 -4.62 -4.05 -8.44
N SER A 106 -5.52 -5.02 -8.46
CA SER A 106 -5.48 -6.19 -7.56
C SER A 106 -4.18 -7.00 -7.66
N GLN A 107 -3.51 -6.94 -8.80
CA GLN A 107 -2.25 -7.65 -9.06
C GLN A 107 -1.02 -6.92 -8.51
N VAL A 108 -1.16 -5.66 -8.09
CA VAL A 108 -0.05 -4.81 -7.67
C VAL A 108 0.49 -5.25 -6.30
N LYS A 109 1.81 -5.45 -6.23
CA LYS A 109 2.57 -5.65 -5.00
C LYS A 109 3.35 -4.38 -4.68
N LEU A 110 3.24 -3.98 -3.43
CA LEU A 110 3.68 -2.70 -2.88
C LEU A 110 4.75 -2.93 -1.82
N LYS A 111 5.80 -2.11 -1.86
CA LYS A 111 6.78 -1.96 -0.79
C LYS A 111 6.79 -0.51 -0.33
N LYS A 112 6.69 -0.27 0.97
CA LYS A 112 6.77 1.10 1.50
C LYS A 112 8.12 1.71 1.16
N ASP A 113 8.11 2.91 0.59
CA ASP A 113 9.30 3.69 0.29
C ASP A 113 9.29 4.93 1.18
N LEU A 114 10.28 5.05 2.09
CA LEU A 114 10.34 6.13 3.06
C LEU A 114 10.91 7.43 2.47
N ASN A 115 11.48 7.37 1.27
CA ASN A 115 12.17 8.49 0.65
C ASN A 115 11.31 9.20 -0.42
N THR A 116 10.08 8.74 -0.64
CA THR A 116 9.18 9.34 -1.62
C THR A 116 8.12 10.21 -0.92
N THR A 117 7.87 11.40 -1.47
CA THR A 117 6.83 12.30 -0.96
C THR A 117 5.43 11.89 -1.41
N GLY A 118 5.27 11.17 -2.52
CA GLY A 118 4.01 10.52 -2.91
C GLY A 118 2.83 11.46 -3.23
N TRP A 119 3.07 12.77 -3.29
CA TRP A 119 2.02 13.79 -3.41
C TRP A 119 1.56 14.02 -4.84
N GLU A 120 2.46 13.92 -5.81
CA GLU A 120 2.16 14.17 -7.22
C GLU A 120 2.68 13.01 -8.08
N ARG A 121 1.77 12.41 -8.83
CA ARG A 121 1.98 11.28 -9.73
C ARG A 121 1.21 11.54 -11.01
N ARG A 122 1.54 10.83 -12.08
CA ARG A 122 0.91 10.99 -13.40
C ARG A 122 -0.62 10.87 -13.32
N TYR A 123 -1.12 9.97 -12.49
CA TYR A 123 -2.55 9.78 -12.28
C TYR A 123 -2.94 9.95 -10.81
N ASN A 124 -4.11 10.51 -10.56
CA ASN A 124 -4.81 10.42 -9.28
C ASN A 124 -6.15 9.73 -9.52
N VAL A 125 -6.36 8.59 -8.87
CA VAL A 125 -7.59 7.80 -8.95
C VAL A 125 -8.36 7.96 -7.66
N MET A 126 -9.51 8.61 -7.72
CA MET A 126 -10.37 8.88 -6.59
C MET A 126 -11.63 8.03 -6.67
N PHE A 127 -11.83 7.15 -5.69
CA PHE A 127 -13.04 6.36 -5.53
C PHE A 127 -14.02 7.10 -4.63
N SER A 128 -15.24 7.36 -5.12
CA SER A 128 -16.36 7.78 -4.28
C SER A 128 -17.11 6.53 -3.84
N VAL A 129 -17.14 6.29 -2.53
CA VAL A 129 -17.68 5.05 -1.98
C VAL A 129 -18.71 5.29 -0.90
N THR A 130 -19.63 4.36 -0.76
CA THR A 130 -20.64 4.30 0.28
C THR A 130 -20.40 3.06 1.11
N ASN A 131 -20.17 3.25 2.41
CA ASN A 131 -19.94 2.18 3.37
C ASN A 131 -21.07 2.11 4.40
N PRO A 132 -21.45 0.92 4.90
CA PRO A 132 -22.33 0.84 6.05
C PRO A 132 -21.65 1.47 7.27
N ALA A 133 -22.41 2.23 8.06
CA ALA A 133 -21.96 2.75 9.34
C ALA A 133 -21.77 1.60 10.33
N SER A 134 -20.94 1.81 11.37
CA SER A 134 -20.62 0.79 12.38
C SER A 134 -21.83 0.23 13.13
N ASP A 135 -22.96 0.95 13.13
CA ASP A 135 -24.22 0.52 13.75
C ASP A 135 -25.17 -0.20 12.77
N GLY A 136 -24.79 -0.32 11.50
CA GLY A 136 -25.55 -0.95 10.41
C GLY A 136 -26.82 -0.21 9.99
N LYS A 137 -27.10 0.98 10.57
CA LYS A 137 -28.37 1.71 10.35
C LYS A 137 -28.25 2.85 9.36
N TYR A 138 -27.04 3.35 9.17
CA TYR A 138 -26.75 4.46 8.28
C TYR A 138 -25.70 4.05 7.26
N VAL A 139 -25.57 4.85 6.22
CA VAL A 139 -24.47 4.76 5.27
C VAL A 139 -23.60 6.00 5.38
N VAL A 140 -22.29 5.82 5.21
CA VAL A 140 -21.30 6.90 5.20
C VAL A 140 -20.67 6.94 3.82
N THR A 141 -20.80 8.08 3.14
CA THR A 141 -20.12 8.33 1.87
C THR A 141 -18.75 8.95 2.15
N GLY A 142 -17.74 8.43 1.47
CA GLY A 142 -16.36 8.92 1.56
C GLY A 142 -15.69 8.94 0.19
N SER A 143 -14.58 9.65 0.10
CA SER A 143 -13.74 9.67 -1.09
C SER A 143 -12.32 9.29 -0.73
N TYR A 144 -11.74 8.37 -1.50
CA TYR A 144 -10.39 7.86 -1.26
C TYR A 144 -9.56 7.96 -2.52
N SER A 145 -8.44 8.68 -2.43
CA SER A 145 -7.58 8.95 -3.56
C SER A 145 -6.28 8.12 -3.51
N PHE A 146 -5.85 7.69 -4.69
CA PHE A 146 -4.62 6.96 -4.93
C PHE A 146 -3.84 7.67 -6.04
N ASN A 147 -2.69 8.25 -5.69
CA ASN A 147 -1.74 8.77 -6.65
C ASN A 147 -0.96 7.60 -7.25
N VAL A 148 -1.00 7.39 -8.56
CA VAL A 148 -0.39 6.23 -9.22
C VAL A 148 0.40 6.63 -10.46
N ASP A 149 1.55 6.00 -10.64
CA ASP A 149 2.36 6.01 -11.86
C ASP A 149 2.92 4.59 -12.10
N GLU A 150 3.71 4.40 -13.15
CA GLU A 150 4.28 3.10 -13.50
C GLU A 150 5.07 2.41 -12.37
N LYS A 151 5.62 3.19 -11.44
CA LYS A 151 6.58 2.73 -10.42
C LYS A 151 6.02 2.82 -9.00
N TYR A 152 4.96 3.58 -8.78
CA TYR A 152 4.49 3.94 -7.45
C TYR A 152 2.97 4.02 -7.35
N LEU A 153 2.50 3.68 -6.15
CA LEU A 153 1.15 3.94 -5.66
C LEU A 153 1.27 4.64 -4.30
N ASN A 154 0.88 5.90 -4.24
CA ASN A 154 1.11 6.82 -3.11
C ASN A 154 2.60 6.83 -2.68
N ASP A 155 2.86 6.46 -1.43
CA ASP A 155 4.16 6.32 -0.79
C ASP A 155 4.77 4.91 -0.93
N HIS A 156 4.19 4.06 -1.79
CA HIS A 156 4.64 2.69 -1.98
C HIS A 156 5.19 2.48 -3.39
N LYS A 157 6.36 1.84 -3.47
CA LYS A 157 6.94 1.38 -4.72
C LYS A 157 6.25 0.09 -5.18
N ILE A 158 5.89 0.05 -6.46
CA ILE A 158 5.42 -1.15 -7.15
C ILE A 158 6.64 -2.03 -7.45
N ILE A 159 6.63 -3.27 -6.98
CA ILE A 159 7.81 -4.16 -7.03
C ILE A 159 7.65 -5.35 -7.99
N ASN A 160 6.48 -5.53 -8.56
CA ASN A 160 6.22 -6.54 -9.56
C ASN A 160 5.84 -5.90 -10.89
N SER A 161 6.22 -6.56 -11.98
CA SER A 161 5.83 -6.15 -13.32
C SER A 161 4.35 -6.50 -13.55
N THR A 162 3.50 -5.47 -13.58
CA THR A 162 2.08 -5.58 -13.91
C THR A 162 1.68 -4.42 -14.82
N ASN A 163 0.71 -4.65 -15.71
CA ASN A 163 0.13 -3.58 -16.52
C ASN A 163 -1.06 -2.91 -15.78
N HIS A 164 -0.78 -2.39 -14.59
CA HIS A 164 -1.82 -1.88 -13.68
C HIS A 164 -2.44 -0.55 -14.14
N LEU A 165 -1.89 0.07 -15.18
CA LEU A 165 -2.41 1.31 -15.77
C LEU A 165 -3.26 1.05 -17.01
N SER A 166 -3.43 -0.21 -17.44
CA SER A 166 -4.00 -0.54 -18.74
C SER A 166 -5.40 0.04 -18.96
N THR A 167 -6.28 -0.08 -17.96
CA THR A 167 -7.63 0.48 -18.02
C THR A 167 -7.62 2.00 -17.99
N ILE A 168 -6.71 2.62 -17.24
CA ILE A 168 -6.57 4.09 -17.18
C ILE A 168 -6.16 4.63 -18.55
N GLU A 169 -5.14 4.02 -19.16
CA GLU A 169 -4.62 4.40 -20.46
C GLU A 169 -5.64 4.17 -21.57
N GLU A 170 -6.42 3.10 -21.49
CA GLU A 170 -7.52 2.83 -22.43
C GLU A 170 -8.59 3.93 -22.36
N ILE A 171 -9.03 4.31 -21.15
CA ILE A 171 -10.06 5.34 -20.97
C ILE A 171 -9.60 6.68 -21.52
N ILE A 172 -8.37 7.09 -21.20
CA ILE A 172 -7.81 8.37 -21.67
C ILE A 172 -7.59 8.33 -23.19
N GLY A 173 -7.09 7.21 -23.72
CA GLY A 173 -6.84 7.05 -25.15
C GLY A 173 -8.11 7.11 -26.01
N TYR A 174 -9.30 6.92 -25.45
CA TYR A 174 -10.57 7.11 -26.13
C TYR A 174 -11.09 8.56 -26.13
N GLU A 175 -10.62 9.43 -25.22
CA GLU A 175 -11.05 10.85 -25.15
C GLU A 175 -10.21 11.79 -26.04
N ASP A 176 -9.01 11.37 -26.46
CA ASP A 176 -8.15 12.12 -27.39
C ASP A 176 -8.46 11.87 -28.90
N LEU A 177 -9.61 11.22 -29.21
CA LEU A 177 -10.12 10.93 -30.57
C LEU A 177 -11.44 11.65 -30.86
#